data_AF-X0V2Y3-F1
#
_entry.id   AF-X0V2Y3-F1
#
_cell.length_a   1.000
_cell.length_b   1.000
_cell.length_c   1.000
_cell.angle_alpha   90.00
_cell.angle_beta   90.00
_cell.angle_gamma   90.00
#
_symmetry.space_group_name_H-M   'P 1'
#
loop_
_entity.id
_entity.type
_entity.pdbx_description
1 polymer ?
#
loop_
_entity_poly.entity_id
_entity_poly.type
_entity_poly.pdbx_seq_one_letter_code
_entity_poly.pdbx_strand_id
1 'polypeptide(L)'
;ASGAVSAVIFAGIFLTPLKKLYLYGIIGIPGIICGILYLIYSSYMSRRNRDNINHDAHFVGAVFGFLFPLILDFKLLSSFINQLLNF
;
A
#
# COMPACT_ATOMS: atom_id res chain seq x y z
N ALA A 1 10.41 -12.74 -0.72
CA ALA A 1 9.80 -12.30 -1.99
C ALA A 1 8.57 -11.40 -1.79
N SER A 2 7.58 -11.80 -0.97
CA SER A 2 6.30 -11.08 -0.83
C SER A 2 6.39 -9.64 -0.31
N GLY A 3 7.32 -9.30 0.61
CA GLY A 3 7.49 -7.91 1.06
C GLY A 3 7.89 -6.94 -0.05
N ALA A 4 8.68 -7.39 -1.03
CA ALA A 4 9.01 -6.59 -2.21
C ALA A 4 7.79 -6.39 -3.12
N VAL A 5 6.89 -7.39 -3.20
CA VAL A 5 5.61 -7.24 -3.91
C VAL A 5 4.75 -6.17 -3.23
N SER A 6 4.66 -6.20 -1.89
CA SER A 6 3.97 -5.16 -1.12
C SER A 6 4.56 -3.77 -1.37
N ALA A 7 5.88 -3.65 -1.48
CA ALA A 7 6.55 -2.39 -1.79
C ALA A 7 6.14 -1.84 -3.17
N VAL A 8 6.13 -2.68 -4.21
CA VAL A 8 5.72 -2.27 -5.56
C VAL A 8 4.25 -1.86 -5.59
N ILE A 9 3.37 -2.61 -4.91
CA ILE A 9 1.94 -2.28 -4.82
C ILE A 9 1.74 -0.92 -4.12
N PHE A 10 2.40 -0.70 -2.98
CA PHE A 10 2.24 0.54 -2.22
C PHE A 10 2.88 1.75 -2.90
N ALA A 11 3.96 1.58 -3.66
CA ALA A 11 4.47 2.63 -4.55
C ALA A 11 3.43 2.98 -5.63
N GLY A 12 2.76 1.98 -6.21
CA GLY A 12 1.66 2.19 -7.16
C GLY A 12 0.46 2.92 -6.55
N ILE A 13 0.10 2.57 -5.31
CA ILE A 13 -0.95 3.26 -4.54
C ILE A 13 -0.55 4.72 -4.31
N PHE A 14 0.69 5.00 -3.94
CA PHE A 14 1.17 6.38 -3.78
C PHE A 14 1.07 7.17 -5.10
N LEU A 15 1.46 6.57 -6.23
CA LEU A 15 1.45 7.29 -7.51
C LEU A 15 0.02 7.51 -8.06
N THR A 16 -0.91 6.60 -7.76
CA THR A 16 -2.28 6.61 -8.28
C THR A 16 -3.31 6.19 -7.21
N PRO A 17 -3.52 6.99 -6.15
CA PRO A 17 -4.25 6.57 -4.94
C PRO A 17 -5.70 6.17 -5.16
N LEU A 18 -6.38 6.77 -6.14
CA LEU A 18 -7.78 6.47 -6.43
C LEU A 18 -7.97 5.36 -7.47
N LYS A 19 -6.90 4.90 -8.12
CA LYS A 19 -6.97 3.80 -9.08
C LYS A 19 -7.43 2.53 -8.37
N LYS A 20 -8.40 1.83 -8.97
CA LYS A 20 -8.96 0.62 -8.39
C LYS A 20 -7.94 -0.52 -8.41
N LEU A 21 -7.70 -1.10 -7.25
CA LEU A 21 -7.10 -2.42 -7.10
C LEU A 21 -8.22 -3.46 -7.10
N TYR A 22 -8.10 -4.47 -7.95
CA TYR A 22 -9.12 -5.51 -8.10
C TYR A 22 -8.75 -6.74 -7.30
N LEU A 23 -9.46 -6.97 -6.20
CA LEU A 23 -9.35 -8.22 -5.45
C LEU A 23 -9.91 -9.36 -6.30
N TYR A 24 -9.07 -10.36 -6.56
CA TYR A 24 -9.35 -11.50 -7.44
C TYR A 24 -9.85 -11.11 -8.85
N GLY A 25 -9.55 -9.89 -9.31
CA GLY A 25 -10.02 -9.38 -10.60
C GLY A 25 -11.49 -8.92 -10.63
N ILE A 26 -12.23 -9.01 -9.52
CA ILE A 26 -13.68 -8.77 -9.50
C ILE A 26 -14.01 -7.52 -8.68
N ILE A 27 -13.55 -7.46 -7.43
CA ILE A 27 -13.94 -6.41 -6.50
C ILE A 27 -12.93 -5.27 -6.58
N GLY A 28 -13.29 -4.21 -7.28
CA GLY A 28 -12.47 -3.01 -7.44
C GLY A 28 -12.60 -2.06 -6.25
N ILE A 29 -11.50 -1.85 -5.52
CA ILE A 29 -11.42 -0.97 -4.35
C ILE A 29 -10.37 0.12 -4.62
N PRO A 30 -10.64 1.40 -4.30
CA PRO A 30 -9.63 2.45 -4.42
C PRO A 30 -8.32 2.08 -3.72
N GLY A 31 -7.19 2.30 -4.39
CA GLY A 31 -5.87 1.89 -3.91
C GLY A 31 -5.56 2.36 -2.49
N ILE A 32 -5.90 3.60 -2.17
CA ILE A 32 -5.69 4.17 -0.84
C ILE A 32 -6.48 3.44 0.26
N ILE A 33 -7.71 3.02 -0.04
CA ILE A 33 -8.56 2.25 0.88
C ILE A 33 -7.95 0.85 1.07
N CYS A 34 -7.56 0.19 -0.02
CA CYS A 34 -6.83 -1.09 0.06
C CYS A 34 -5.56 -0.98 0.90
N GLY A 35 -4.77 0.09 0.72
CA GLY A 35 -3.53 0.32 1.45
C GLY A 35 -3.75 0.43 2.95
N ILE A 36 -4.73 1.24 3.38
CA ILE A 36 -5.08 1.40 4.81
C ILE A 36 -5.53 0.07 5.41
N LEU A 37 -6.46 -0.62 4.75
CA LEU A 37 -6.96 -1.92 5.23
C LEU A 37 -5.85 -2.96 5.32
N TYR A 38 -4.95 -2.99 4.34
CA TYR A 38 -3.82 -3.91 4.33
C TYR A 38 -2.85 -3.67 5.48
N LEU A 39 -2.52 -2.40 5.78
CA LEU A 39 -1.63 -2.06 6.91
C LEU A 39 -2.25 -2.44 8.26
N ILE A 40 -3.54 -2.15 8.45
CA ILE A 40 -4.29 -2.53 9.66
C ILE A 40 -4.28 -4.05 9.83
N TYR A 41 -4.64 -4.77 8.76
CA TYR A 41 -4.69 -6.23 8.78
C TYR A 41 -3.33 -6.86 9.06
N SER A 42 -2.28 -6.40 8.38
CA SER A 42 -0.91 -6.94 8.55
C SER A 42 -0.38 -6.69 9.97
N SER A 43 -0.63 -5.51 10.53
CA SER A 43 -0.26 -5.18 11.92
C SER A 43 -1.03 -6.04 12.93
N TYR A 44 -2.33 -6.27 12.69
CA TYR A 44 -3.15 -7.13 13.55
C TYR A 44 -2.72 -8.60 13.50
N MET A 45 -2.44 -9.13 12.30
CA MET A 45 -2.02 -10.52 12.12
C MET A 45 -0.61 -10.80 12.62
N SER A 46 0.32 -9.83 12.47
CA SER A 46 1.67 -9.91 13.07
C SER A 46 1.60 -10.22 14.57
N ARG A 47 0.70 -9.55 15.31
CA ARG A 47 0.51 -9.78 16.75
C ARG A 47 -0.14 -11.13 17.07
N ARG A 48 -0.95 -11.66 16.15
CA ARG A 48 -1.70 -12.90 16.36
C ARG A 48 -0.85 -14.12 16.06
N ASN A 49 0.08 -14.03 15.11
CA ASN A 49 1.10 -15.02 14.75
C ASN A 49 0.56 -16.47 14.72
N ARG A 50 -0.62 -16.66 14.10
CA ARG A 50 -1.36 -17.94 14.04
C ARG A 50 -1.20 -18.68 12.71
N ASP A 51 -0.46 -18.11 11.77
CA ASP A 51 -0.18 -18.68 10.46
C ASP A 51 1.34 -18.67 10.20
N ASN A 52 1.78 -19.35 9.14
CA ASN A 52 3.19 -19.39 8.74
C ASN A 52 3.52 -18.25 7.76
N ILE A 53 2.92 -17.07 7.96
CA ILE A 53 3.08 -15.90 7.09
C ILE A 53 3.86 -14.82 7.85
N ASN A 54 4.90 -14.28 7.21
CA ASN A 54 5.66 -13.17 7.78
C ASN A 54 4.97 -11.82 7.49
N HIS A 55 4.01 -11.48 8.34
CA HIS A 55 3.23 -10.23 8.25
C HIS A 55 4.08 -8.97 8.49
N ASP A 56 5.18 -9.06 9.24
CA ASP A 56 6.10 -7.94 9.46
C ASP A 56 6.85 -7.55 8.19
N ALA A 57 7.35 -8.54 7.44
CA ALA A 57 8.02 -8.30 6.15
C ALA A 57 7.07 -7.66 5.12
N HIS A 58 5.79 -8.02 5.17
CA HIS A 58 4.73 -7.46 4.34
C HIS A 58 4.41 -6.01 4.73
N PHE A 59 4.25 -5.75 6.03
CA PHE A 59 3.99 -4.42 6.56
C PHE A 59 5.14 -3.45 6.30
N VAL A 60 6.38 -3.84 6.61
CA VAL A 60 7.57 -3.01 6.37
C VAL A 60 7.77 -2.78 4.88
N GLY A 61 7.56 -3.79 4.04
CA GLY A 61 7.59 -3.64 2.59
C GLY A 61 6.58 -2.63 2.08
N ALA A 62 5.33 -2.68 2.56
CA ALA A 62 4.28 -1.73 2.23
C ALA A 62 4.62 -0.29 2.66
N VAL A 63 5.07 -0.10 3.90
CA VAL A 63 5.50 1.22 4.41
C VAL A 63 6.65 1.77 3.60
N PHE A 64 7.67 0.96 3.33
CA PHE A 64 8.80 1.35 2.49
C PHE A 64 8.33 1.74 1.09
N GLY A 65 7.51 0.93 0.43
CA GLY A 65 7.00 1.20 -0.91
C GLY A 65 6.19 2.48 -1.00
N PHE A 66 5.41 2.81 0.03
CA PHE A 66 4.65 4.05 0.08
C PHE A 66 5.53 5.29 0.26
N LEU A 67 6.58 5.20 1.08
CA LEU A 67 7.49 6.31 1.35
C LEU A 67 8.56 6.46 0.27
N PHE A 68 8.91 5.41 -0.45
CA PHE A 68 9.98 5.41 -1.44
C PHE A 68 9.83 6.48 -2.54
N PRO A 69 8.64 6.71 -3.12
CA PRO A 69 8.44 7.82 -4.06
C PRO A 69 8.83 9.19 -3.49
N LEU A 70 8.61 9.44 -2.21
CA LEU A 70 9.00 10.70 -1.55
C LEU A 70 10.52 10.89 -1.47
N ILE A 71 11.26 9.78 -1.42
CA ILE A 71 12.73 9.78 -1.43
C ILE A 71 13.24 10.11 -2.84
N LEU A 72 12.54 9.63 -3.88
CA LEU A 72 12.90 9.90 -5.28
C LEU A 72 12.63 11.35 -5.69
N ASP A 73 11.42 11.84 -5.42
CA ASP A 73 11.04 13.23 -5.66
C ASP A 73 9.92 13.65 -4.72
N PHE A 74 10.24 14.55 -3.78
CA PHE A 74 9.29 15.04 -2.80
C PHE A 74 8.09 15.77 -3.43
N LYS A 75 8.22 16.30 -4.66
CA LYS A 75 7.09 16.93 -5.39
C LYS A 75 5.95 15.95 -5.70
N LEU A 76 6.24 14.65 -5.71
CA LEU A 76 5.20 13.62 -5.90
C LEU A 76 4.18 13.63 -4.76
N LEU A 77 4.52 14.15 -3.57
CA LEU A 77 3.55 14.37 -2.49
C LEU A 77 2.43 15.32 -2.91
N SER A 78 2.77 16.41 -3.60
CA SER A 78 1.76 17.36 -4.11
C SER A 78 0.85 16.71 -5.14
N SER A 79 1.40 15.84 -6.01
CA SER A 79 0.59 15.05 -6.95
C SER A 79 -0.36 14.11 -6.22
N PHE A 80 0.13 13.37 -5.23
CA PHE A 80 -0.69 12.46 -4.41
C PHE A 80 -1.85 13.21 -3.72
N ILE A 81 -1.55 14.33 -3.06
CA ILE A 81 -2.57 15.16 -2.39
C ILE A 81 -3.57 15.72 -3.41
N ASN A 82 -3.11 16.22 -4.55
CA ASN A 82 -4.00 16.74 -5.59
C ASN A 82 -4.95 15.67 -6.13
N GLN A 83 -4.46 14.45 -6.35
CA GLN A 83 -5.29 13.32 -6.76
C GLN A 83 -6.31 12.93 -5.68
N LEU A 84 -6.00 13.14 -4.41
CA LEU A 84 -6.91 12.86 -3.29
C LEU A 84 -7.91 13.96 -3.01
N LEU A 85 -7.70 15.21 -3.43
CA LEU A 85 -8.59 16.33 -3.09
C LEU A 85 -9.41 16.84 -4.28
N ASN A 86 -8.92 16.63 -5.51
CA ASN A 86 -9.54 17.16 -6.73
C ASN A 86 -10.15 16.04 -7.59
N PHE A 87 -10.96 15.18 -6.97
CA PHE A 87 -11.69 14.10 -7.64
C PHE A 87 -13.04 14.56 -8.21
#